data_AF-A0A7S2BVL1-F1
#
_entry.id   AF-A0A7S2BVL1-F1
#
_cell.length_a   1.000
_cell.length_b   1.000
_cell.length_c   1.000
_cell.angle_alpha   90.00
_cell.angle_beta   90.00
_cell.angle_gamma   90.00
#
_symmetry.space_group_name_H-M   'P 1'
#
loop_
_entity.id
_entity.type
_entity.pdbx_description
1 polymer ?
#
loop_
_entity_poly.entity_id
_entity_poly.type
_entity_poly.pdbx_seq_one_letter_code
_entity_poly.pdbx_strand_id
1 'polypeptide(L)'
;FSSYCSAYAQGPYCSFCEKRFFKRDSRCRRCDNSVHAVSTQAWVILGIVLVLMLVYIAFPVFRMEWVTDKAQEARDEFLQLKTKLKITIVSYQILTRLPLQMPIISYPLVVTTLYREVAVLASLELFELFPTECLQSRMHNRYLDELLVTTLAPLGVILAGALYYAYKCRVLQGDKIRKEMLSNLVLFYFFLFTYIIFIPCTNKILEVYNCDHRVGRDTVFLRADYTTRCFKPTWRAMSVYASAFIFIYPIGIPALYFAVLFRRRHDINPDLPSTGKKARMSESRDDVDKAVSIRSMDRTLDPLQFLIESYEPEFWWWELLVCVHRLMMGCVHIYLASQPVAMPCILLIISLIGVKFHLSYSPYIIDSDDLLAEICQWQQVGFLVVSIMFQTGAASSSSGW
;
A
#
# COMPACT_ATOMS: atom_id res chain seq x y z
N PHE A 1 13.76 30.63 19.98
CA PHE A 1 13.15 30.58 18.64
C PHE A 1 14.16 30.75 17.50
N SER A 2 15.21 31.58 17.66
CA SER A 2 16.26 31.79 16.65
C SER A 2 17.43 30.78 16.67
N SER A 3 17.54 29.91 17.68
CA SER A 3 18.74 29.07 17.87
C SER A 3 18.84 27.85 16.95
N TYR A 4 17.75 27.47 16.27
CA TYR A 4 17.68 26.28 15.40
C TYR A 4 17.54 26.60 13.91
N CYS A 5 17.42 27.88 13.56
CA CYS A 5 17.19 28.32 12.18
C CYS A 5 18.36 29.19 11.73
N SER A 6 19.08 28.77 10.69
CA SER A 6 20.04 29.62 10.00
C SER A 6 19.31 30.64 9.12
N ALA A 7 20.01 31.71 8.71
CA ALA A 7 19.48 32.75 7.81
C ALA A 7 19.03 32.22 6.42
N TYR A 8 19.32 30.95 6.12
CA TYR A 8 18.84 30.21 4.96
C TYR A 8 18.53 28.78 5.40
N ALA A 9 17.40 28.58 6.09
CA ALA A 9 17.04 27.28 6.64
C ALA A 9 16.89 26.21 5.54
N GLN A 10 17.97 25.47 5.29
CA GLN A 10 18.00 24.32 4.40
C GLN A 10 17.62 23.05 5.17
N GLY A 11 17.12 22.04 4.45
CA GLY A 11 16.82 20.73 5.03
C GLY A 11 15.41 20.60 5.66
N PRO A 12 15.20 19.62 6.55
CA PRO A 12 13.87 19.26 7.10
C PRO A 12 13.14 20.37 7.85
N TYR A 13 13.85 21.43 8.26
CA TYR A 13 13.30 22.56 9.01
C TYR A 13 12.82 23.72 8.16
N CYS A 14 12.86 23.60 6.82
CA CYS A 14 12.46 24.65 5.88
C CYS A 14 11.11 25.30 6.22
N SER A 15 10.05 24.50 6.37
CA SER A 15 8.70 24.99 6.71
C SER A 15 8.54 25.37 8.18
N PHE A 16 9.44 24.92 9.05
CA PHE A 16 9.47 25.32 10.46
C PHE A 16 10.08 26.73 10.63
N CYS A 17 11.18 27.00 9.93
CA CYS A 17 11.99 28.20 10.09
C CYS A 17 11.45 29.43 9.35
N GLU A 18 10.90 29.28 8.14
CA GLU A 18 10.45 30.41 7.32
C GLU A 18 8.99 30.26 6.84
N LYS A 19 8.22 31.36 6.84
CA LYS A 19 6.82 31.36 6.40
C LYS A 19 6.73 31.26 4.88
N ARG A 20 5.76 30.48 4.37
CA ARG A 20 5.54 30.25 2.92
C ARG A 20 6.72 29.56 2.25
N PHE A 21 7.34 28.60 2.91
CA PHE A 21 8.35 27.75 2.31
C PHE A 21 8.04 26.28 2.59
N PHE A 22 8.38 25.42 1.63
CA PHE A 22 8.22 23.98 1.73
C PHE A 22 9.48 23.26 1.25
N LYS A 23 9.72 22.04 1.74
CA LYS A 23 10.88 21.24 1.34
C LYS A 23 10.56 20.42 0.09
N ARG A 24 11.37 20.56 -0.96
CA ARG A 24 11.38 19.67 -2.14
C ARG A 24 12.81 19.41 -2.57
N ASP A 25 13.15 18.14 -2.81
CA ASP A 25 14.48 17.73 -3.30
C ASP A 25 15.65 18.23 -2.43
N SER A 26 15.49 18.14 -1.11
CA SER A 26 16.44 18.64 -0.12
C SER A 26 16.70 20.16 -0.16
N ARG A 27 15.98 20.92 -1.00
CA ARG A 27 16.00 22.38 -1.05
C ARG A 27 14.71 22.97 -0.49
N CYS A 28 14.83 24.17 0.05
CA CYS A 28 13.70 24.95 0.54
C CYS A 28 13.17 25.81 -0.61
N ARG A 29 11.90 25.66 -0.99
CA ARG A 29 11.25 26.46 -2.06
C ARG A 29 10.11 27.30 -1.48
N ARG A 30 9.90 28.48 -2.05
CA ARG A 30 8.83 29.39 -1.62
C ARG A 30 7.48 28.96 -2.19
N CYS A 31 6.44 29.04 -1.40
CA CYS A 31 5.04 28.96 -1.83
C CYS A 31 4.69 30.25 -2.57
N ASP A 32 4.55 30.14 -3.89
CA ASP A 32 4.09 31.21 -4.77
C ASP A 32 2.67 30.90 -5.30
N ASN A 33 1.99 31.88 -5.88
CA ASN A 33 0.60 31.76 -6.33
C ASN A 33 0.39 30.61 -7.33
N SER A 34 1.39 30.29 -8.15
CA SER A 34 1.39 29.13 -9.04
C SER A 34 1.34 27.79 -8.28
N VAL A 35 2.10 27.67 -7.20
CA VAL A 35 2.13 26.47 -6.34
C VAL A 35 0.80 26.29 -5.62
N HIS A 36 0.20 27.40 -5.16
CA HIS A 36 -1.16 27.37 -4.60
C HIS A 36 -2.19 26.91 -5.64
N ALA A 37 -2.16 27.46 -6.86
CA ALA A 37 -3.09 27.07 -7.91
C ALA A 37 -2.97 25.58 -8.27
N VAL A 38 -1.74 25.08 -8.45
CA VAL A 38 -1.47 23.66 -8.73
C VAL A 38 -1.93 22.78 -7.57
N SER A 39 -1.66 23.18 -6.33
CA SER A 39 -2.09 22.42 -5.15
C SER A 39 -3.61 22.41 -4.99
N THR A 40 -4.32 23.49 -5.31
CA THR A 40 -5.79 23.52 -5.27
C THR A 40 -6.40 22.68 -6.39
N GLN A 41 -5.85 22.77 -7.61
CA GLN A 41 -6.28 21.97 -8.77
C GLN A 41 -6.13 20.48 -8.49
N ALA A 42 -5.03 20.08 -7.84
CA ALA A 42 -4.79 18.72 -7.43
C ALA A 42 -5.85 18.14 -6.49
N TRP A 43 -6.25 18.90 -5.48
CA TRP A 43 -7.30 18.49 -4.55
C TRP A 43 -8.66 18.34 -5.24
N VAL A 44 -8.95 19.21 -6.21
CA VAL A 44 -10.13 19.09 -7.05
C VAL A 44 -10.06 17.83 -7.93
N ILE A 45 -8.90 17.54 -8.55
CA ILE A 45 -8.69 16.33 -9.34
C ILE A 45 -8.83 15.08 -8.47
N LEU A 46 -8.29 15.06 -7.25
CA LEU A 46 -8.46 13.96 -6.31
C LEU A 46 -9.94 13.77 -5.93
N GLY A 47 -10.67 14.85 -5.66
CA GLY A 47 -12.12 14.81 -5.45
C GLY A 47 -12.85 14.22 -6.67
N ILE A 48 -12.49 14.63 -7.89
CA ILE A 48 -13.03 14.09 -9.13
C ILE A 48 -12.70 12.62 -9.29
N VAL A 49 -11.47 12.18 -9.03
CA VAL A 49 -11.06 10.77 -9.13
C VAL A 49 -11.79 9.92 -8.09
N LEU A 50 -11.99 10.41 -6.86
CA LEU A 50 -12.81 9.74 -5.85
C LEU A 50 -14.26 9.61 -6.30
N VAL A 51 -14.83 10.67 -6.89
CA VAL A 51 -16.18 10.64 -7.46
C VAL A 51 -16.24 9.69 -8.66
N LEU A 52 -15.26 9.71 -9.55
CA LEU A 52 -15.18 8.80 -10.70
C LEU A 52 -14.98 7.35 -10.26
N MET A 53 -14.24 7.09 -9.18
CA MET A 53 -14.14 5.77 -8.55
C MET A 53 -15.49 5.34 -7.97
N LEU A 54 -16.19 6.21 -7.24
CA LEU A 54 -17.53 5.93 -6.73
C LEU A 54 -18.53 5.68 -7.87
N VAL A 55 -18.44 6.46 -8.95
CA VAL A 55 -19.24 6.29 -10.17
C VAL A 55 -18.85 5.01 -10.89
N TYR A 56 -17.57 4.68 -11.02
CA TYR A 56 -17.07 3.46 -11.65
C TYR A 56 -17.41 2.21 -10.84
N ILE A 57 -17.49 2.29 -9.51
CA ILE A 57 -18.01 1.22 -8.66
C ILE A 57 -19.54 1.12 -8.86
N ALA A 58 -20.24 2.25 -9.01
CA ALA A 58 -21.67 2.27 -9.28
C ALA A 58 -22.03 1.88 -10.73
N PHE A 59 -21.13 2.05 -11.70
CA PHE A 59 -21.37 1.89 -13.14
C PHE A 59 -21.63 0.43 -13.57
N PRO A 60 -20.81 -0.58 -13.19
CA PRO A 60 -21.11 -1.98 -13.44
C PRO A 60 -22.33 -2.44 -12.62
N VAL A 61 -22.62 -1.81 -11.47
CA VAL A 61 -23.88 -2.05 -10.73
C VAL A 61 -25.10 -1.54 -11.51
N PHE A 62 -24.96 -0.41 -12.23
CA PHE A 62 -26.04 0.17 -13.03
C PHE A 62 -26.27 -0.56 -14.37
N ARG A 63 -25.22 -1.16 -14.95
CA ARG A 63 -25.24 -1.78 -16.28
C ARG A 63 -25.25 -3.31 -16.21
N MET A 64 -26.01 -3.86 -15.27
CA MET A 64 -26.19 -5.30 -14.98
C MET A 64 -26.87 -6.12 -16.10
N GLU A 65 -26.85 -5.66 -17.35
CA GLU A 65 -27.62 -6.27 -18.46
C GLU A 65 -26.77 -6.70 -19.67
N TRP A 66 -25.46 -6.39 -19.72
CA TRP A 66 -24.64 -6.55 -20.93
C TRP A 66 -23.47 -7.54 -20.83
N VAL A 67 -23.33 -8.28 -19.73
CA VAL A 67 -22.19 -9.20 -19.51
C VAL A 67 -22.66 -10.65 -19.59
N THR A 68 -23.19 -11.04 -20.74
CA THR A 68 -23.41 -12.46 -21.07
C THR A 68 -23.01 -12.68 -22.53
N ASP A 69 -22.08 -13.62 -22.73
CA ASP A 69 -21.74 -14.32 -23.98
C ASP A 69 -20.61 -13.84 -24.92
N LYS A 70 -20.11 -12.59 -24.87
CA LYS A 70 -18.96 -12.18 -25.75
C LYS A 70 -17.63 -11.92 -25.06
N ALA A 71 -17.51 -12.21 -23.77
CA ALA A 71 -16.42 -11.73 -22.92
C ALA A 71 -15.61 -12.83 -22.24
N GLN A 72 -15.48 -14.02 -22.83
CA GLN A 72 -14.75 -15.14 -22.22
C GLN A 72 -13.29 -15.21 -22.70
N GLU A 73 -13.01 -15.10 -24.00
CA GLU A 73 -11.62 -15.05 -24.51
C GLU A 73 -10.88 -13.76 -24.11
N ALA A 74 -11.55 -12.60 -24.16
CA ALA A 74 -10.96 -11.33 -23.70
C ALA A 74 -10.77 -11.27 -22.17
N ARG A 75 -11.42 -12.17 -21.41
CA ARG A 75 -11.26 -12.26 -19.95
C ARG A 75 -9.93 -12.90 -19.59
N ASP A 76 -9.52 -13.96 -20.27
CA ASP A 76 -8.31 -14.71 -19.92
C ASP A 76 -7.04 -13.88 -20.15
N GLU A 77 -6.95 -13.14 -21.26
CA GLU A 77 -5.85 -12.18 -21.48
C GLU A 77 -5.85 -11.04 -20.45
N PHE A 78 -7.03 -10.50 -20.12
CA PHE A 78 -7.17 -9.46 -19.11
C PHE A 78 -6.79 -9.96 -17.71
N LEU A 79 -7.08 -11.23 -17.41
CA LEU A 79 -6.75 -11.90 -16.15
C LEU A 79 -5.24 -12.10 -15.99
N GLN A 80 -4.56 -12.54 -17.03
CA GLN A 80 -3.09 -12.64 -17.03
C GLN A 80 -2.43 -11.26 -16.84
N LEU A 81 -2.93 -10.24 -17.52
CA LEU A 81 -2.45 -8.87 -17.36
C LEU A 81 -2.70 -8.33 -15.95
N LYS A 82 -3.87 -8.62 -15.36
CA LYS A 82 -4.26 -8.22 -14.00
C LYS A 82 -3.29 -8.76 -12.95
N THR A 83 -2.91 -10.04 -13.03
CA THR A 83 -1.95 -10.65 -12.08
C THR A 83 -0.58 -9.98 -12.19
N LYS A 84 -0.06 -9.81 -13.40
CA LYS A 84 1.23 -9.15 -13.65
C LYS A 84 1.23 -7.70 -13.15
N LEU A 85 0.15 -6.97 -13.39
CA LEU A 85 -0.03 -5.61 -12.90
C LEU A 85 -0.10 -5.57 -11.37
N LYS A 86 -0.83 -6.49 -10.73
CA LYS A 86 -0.91 -6.61 -9.26
C LYS A 86 0.48 -6.83 -8.66
N ILE A 87 1.24 -7.80 -9.15
CA ILE A 87 2.61 -8.11 -8.68
C ILE A 87 3.50 -6.86 -8.82
N THR A 88 3.47 -6.23 -9.98
CA THR A 88 4.29 -5.06 -10.31
C THR A 88 3.94 -3.88 -9.40
N ILE A 89 2.67 -3.51 -9.30
CA ILE A 89 2.20 -2.40 -8.44
C ILE A 89 2.62 -2.64 -6.99
N VAL A 90 2.37 -3.84 -6.46
CA VAL A 90 2.71 -4.19 -5.07
C VAL A 90 4.22 -4.09 -4.82
N SER A 91 5.04 -4.56 -5.77
CA SER A 91 6.50 -4.44 -5.67
C SER A 91 6.94 -2.98 -5.64
N TYR A 92 6.40 -2.15 -6.54
CA TYR A 92 6.73 -0.73 -6.59
C TYR A 92 6.19 0.05 -5.37
N GLN A 93 5.07 -0.35 -4.76
CA GLN A 93 4.58 0.25 -3.51
C GLN A 93 5.60 0.15 -2.38
N ILE A 94 6.40 -0.93 -2.34
CA ILE A 94 7.48 -1.12 -1.37
C ILE A 94 8.74 -0.39 -1.85
N LEU A 95 9.19 -0.70 -3.07
CA LEU A 95 10.49 -0.26 -3.60
C LEU A 95 10.60 1.25 -3.66
N THR A 96 9.55 1.94 -4.09
CA THR A 96 9.57 3.41 -4.25
C THR A 96 9.73 4.16 -2.94
N ARG A 97 9.40 3.53 -1.81
CA ARG A 97 9.52 4.11 -0.46
C ARG A 97 10.90 3.92 0.16
N LEU A 98 11.62 2.86 -0.19
CA LEU A 98 12.90 2.53 0.44
C LEU A 98 13.90 3.71 0.46
N PRO A 99 14.08 4.52 -0.61
CA PRO A 99 14.98 5.67 -0.56
C PRO A 99 14.56 6.72 0.49
N LEU A 100 13.25 6.95 0.67
CA LEU A 100 12.72 7.95 1.61
C LEU A 100 12.95 7.54 3.08
N GLN A 101 13.03 6.25 3.33
CA GLN A 101 13.27 5.68 4.66
C GLN A 101 14.73 5.84 5.11
N MET A 102 15.67 6.00 4.17
CA MET A 102 17.12 6.05 4.42
C MET A 102 17.75 7.42 4.14
N PRO A 103 17.40 8.49 4.89
CA PRO A 103 17.84 9.84 4.58
C PRO A 103 19.34 10.10 4.85
N ILE A 104 20.06 9.16 5.48
CA ILE A 104 21.52 9.26 5.61
C ILE A 104 22.20 8.97 4.27
N ILE A 105 21.56 8.19 3.41
CA ILE A 105 22.09 7.87 2.10
C ILE A 105 21.66 8.98 1.14
N SER A 106 22.64 9.73 0.64
CA SER A 106 22.43 10.78 -0.36
C SER A 106 22.31 10.15 -1.75
N TYR A 107 21.11 9.72 -2.12
CA TYR A 107 20.83 9.23 -3.47
C TYR A 107 20.91 10.37 -4.51
N PRO A 108 21.29 10.07 -5.78
CA PRO A 108 21.25 11.05 -6.85
C PRO A 108 19.85 11.61 -7.06
N LEU A 109 19.75 12.92 -7.35
CA LEU A 109 18.48 13.62 -7.49
C LEU A 109 17.53 12.95 -8.51
N VAL A 110 18.06 12.51 -9.65
CA VAL A 110 17.30 11.83 -10.70
C VAL A 110 16.57 10.58 -10.17
N VAL A 111 17.24 9.80 -9.33
CA VAL A 111 16.66 8.58 -8.73
C VAL A 111 15.54 8.94 -7.77
N THR A 112 15.76 9.91 -6.89
CA THR A 112 14.74 10.32 -5.91
C THR A 112 13.49 10.94 -6.56
N THR A 113 13.65 11.65 -7.66
CA THR A 113 12.51 12.21 -8.41
C THR A 113 11.72 11.10 -9.09
N LEU A 114 12.38 10.19 -9.81
CA LEU A 114 11.71 9.07 -10.47
C LEU A 114 10.91 8.22 -9.48
N TYR A 115 11.53 7.86 -8.36
CA TYR A 115 10.90 7.00 -7.35
C TYR A 115 9.66 7.66 -6.75
N ARG A 116 9.69 8.97 -6.51
CA ARG A 116 8.53 9.73 -6.00
C ARG A 116 7.37 9.71 -6.99
N GLU A 117 7.61 9.98 -8.27
CA GLU A 117 6.54 9.99 -9.28
C GLU A 117 5.93 8.60 -9.46
N VAL A 118 6.74 7.54 -9.43
CA VAL A 118 6.26 6.15 -9.46
C VAL A 118 5.52 5.78 -8.16
N ALA A 119 5.96 6.27 -7.00
CA ALA A 119 5.30 6.05 -5.71
C ALA A 119 3.86 6.55 -5.71
N VAL A 120 3.61 7.73 -6.32
CA VAL A 120 2.28 8.32 -6.40
C VAL A 120 1.33 7.45 -7.22
N LEU A 121 1.80 6.94 -8.37
CA LEU A 121 1.01 6.06 -9.24
C LEU A 121 0.75 4.69 -8.59
N ALA A 122 1.76 4.12 -7.93
CA ALA A 122 1.67 2.77 -7.35
C ALA A 122 0.94 2.74 -5.99
N SER A 123 1.13 3.76 -5.14
CA SER A 123 0.67 3.78 -3.74
C SER A 123 -0.52 4.72 -3.48
N LEU A 124 -1.00 5.46 -4.49
CA LEU A 124 -2.04 6.48 -4.34
C LEU A 124 -1.71 7.54 -3.26
N GLU A 125 -0.43 7.84 -3.06
CA GLU A 125 0.04 8.83 -2.08
C GLU A 125 -0.02 10.24 -2.63
N LEU A 126 -1.24 10.69 -2.88
CA LEU A 126 -1.51 11.98 -3.52
C LEU A 126 -1.02 13.18 -2.69
N PHE A 127 -0.84 12.99 -1.38
CA PHE A 127 -0.28 14.00 -0.47
C PHE A 127 1.21 14.28 -0.70
N GLU A 128 1.99 13.32 -1.22
CA GLU A 128 3.41 13.55 -1.54
C GLU A 128 3.61 14.30 -2.86
N LEU A 129 2.60 14.29 -3.74
CA LEU A 129 2.64 14.94 -5.04
C LEU A 129 2.47 16.47 -4.91
N PHE A 130 1.70 16.93 -3.91
CA PHE A 130 1.34 18.33 -3.77
C PHE A 130 1.76 18.90 -2.41
N PRO A 131 2.46 20.05 -2.38
CA PRO A 131 2.89 20.65 -1.13
C PRO A 131 1.69 21.23 -0.37
N THR A 132 1.03 20.38 0.42
CA THR A 132 -0.04 20.74 1.35
C THR A 132 0.40 21.82 2.35
N GLU A 133 1.72 21.92 2.59
CA GLU A 133 2.34 22.97 3.42
C GLU A 133 2.07 24.40 2.88
N CYS A 134 1.72 24.54 1.60
CA CYS A 134 1.34 25.83 1.05
C CYS A 134 -0.14 26.16 1.25
N LEU A 135 -1.05 25.18 1.37
CA LEU A 135 -2.50 25.45 1.46
C LEU A 135 -2.96 25.83 2.86
N GLN A 136 -2.27 25.37 3.90
CA GLN A 136 -2.73 25.50 5.28
C GLN A 136 -1.92 26.53 6.08
N SER A 137 -2.62 27.33 6.89
CA SER A 137 -2.02 28.35 7.73
C SER A 137 -1.36 27.75 8.99
N ARG A 138 -0.29 28.39 9.45
CA ARG A 138 0.73 27.98 10.44
C ARG A 138 0.25 27.44 11.81
N MET A 139 -1.04 27.41 12.11
CA MET A 139 -1.59 27.14 13.45
C MET A 139 -2.26 25.76 13.58
N HIS A 140 -2.40 25.02 12.49
CA HIS A 140 -3.04 23.70 12.49
C HIS A 140 -2.03 22.58 12.27
N ASN A 141 -2.16 21.45 12.98
CA ASN A 141 -1.24 20.32 12.84
C ASN A 141 -1.51 19.60 11.52
N ARG A 142 -0.71 19.92 10.50
CA ARG A 142 -0.82 19.33 9.15
C ARG A 142 -0.79 17.81 9.18
N TYR A 143 0.16 17.23 9.90
CA TYR A 143 0.26 15.77 9.97
C TYR A 143 -1.00 15.11 10.56
N LEU A 144 -1.69 15.78 11.49
CA LEU A 144 -2.96 15.28 12.03
C LEU A 144 -4.04 15.23 10.94
N ASP A 145 -4.15 16.25 10.09
CA ASP A 145 -5.11 16.22 8.98
C ASP A 145 -4.80 15.13 7.96
N GLU A 146 -3.53 14.98 7.60
CA GLU A 146 -3.12 13.91 6.70
C GLU A 146 -3.42 12.53 7.32
N LEU A 147 -3.14 12.35 8.61
CA LEU A 147 -3.47 11.12 9.33
C LEU A 147 -4.98 10.85 9.31
N LEU A 148 -5.80 11.87 9.59
CA LEU A 148 -7.26 11.73 9.61
C LEU A 148 -7.82 11.46 8.21
N VAL A 149 -7.39 12.18 7.18
CA VAL A 149 -7.91 11.97 5.82
C VAL A 149 -7.47 10.61 5.27
N THR A 150 -6.20 10.24 5.43
CA THR A 150 -5.68 8.94 4.96
C THR A 150 -6.39 7.76 5.63
N THR A 151 -6.82 7.89 6.89
CA THR A 151 -7.48 6.78 7.62
C THR A 151 -9.01 6.85 7.59
N LEU A 152 -9.64 8.03 7.64
CA LEU A 152 -11.10 8.15 7.66
C LEU A 152 -11.72 8.14 6.26
N ALA A 153 -11.07 8.70 5.24
CA ALA A 153 -11.64 8.73 3.90
C ALA A 153 -11.89 7.31 3.34
N PRO A 154 -10.97 6.34 3.49
CA PRO A 154 -11.25 4.96 3.07
C PRO A 154 -12.41 4.32 3.84
N LEU A 155 -12.54 4.58 5.14
CA LEU A 155 -13.69 4.10 5.92
C LEU A 155 -15.00 4.73 5.44
N GLY A 156 -14.99 6.01 5.06
CA GLY A 156 -16.12 6.69 4.45
C GLY A 156 -16.54 6.06 3.12
N VAL A 157 -15.58 5.70 2.26
CA VAL A 157 -15.85 4.98 0.99
C VAL A 157 -16.45 3.60 1.25
N ILE A 158 -15.91 2.85 2.21
CA ILE A 158 -16.44 1.53 2.61
C ILE A 158 -17.86 1.66 3.16
N LEU A 159 -18.11 2.64 4.03
CA LEU A 159 -19.43 2.91 4.59
C LEU A 159 -20.43 3.32 3.50
N ALA A 160 -20.04 4.19 2.57
CA ALA A 160 -20.88 4.58 1.44
C ALA A 160 -21.23 3.37 0.55
N GLY A 161 -20.26 2.50 0.27
CA GLY A 161 -20.49 1.23 -0.44
C GLY A 161 -21.47 0.31 0.29
N ALA A 162 -21.34 0.18 1.61
CA ALA A 162 -22.23 -0.62 2.45
C ALA A 162 -23.66 -0.04 2.51
N LEU A 163 -23.80 1.29 2.61
CA LEU A 163 -25.09 1.98 2.58
C LEU A 163 -25.77 1.84 1.21
N TYR A 164 -24.99 1.95 0.13
CA TYR A 164 -25.48 1.72 -1.24
C TYR A 164 -25.95 0.28 -1.44
N TYR A 165 -25.19 -0.70 -0.96
CA TYR A 165 -25.58 -2.10 -0.93
C TYR A 165 -26.91 -2.29 -0.17
N ALA A 166 -27.01 -1.75 1.05
CA ALA A 166 -28.23 -1.85 1.86
C ALA A 166 -29.45 -1.21 1.17
N TYR A 167 -29.27 -0.05 0.52
CA TYR A 167 -30.31 0.60 -0.28
C TYR A 167 -30.77 -0.28 -1.45
N LYS A 168 -29.83 -0.78 -2.26
CA LYS A 168 -30.16 -1.64 -3.40
C LYS A 168 -30.77 -2.97 -2.96
N CYS A 169 -30.35 -3.54 -1.83
CA CYS A 169 -30.95 -4.75 -1.27
C CYS A 169 -32.42 -4.55 -0.87
N ARG A 170 -32.80 -3.34 -0.43
CA ARG A 170 -34.21 -2.96 -0.19
C ARG A 170 -34.99 -2.81 -1.49
N VAL A 171 -34.43 -2.13 -2.49
CA VAL A 171 -35.07 -1.94 -3.80
C VAL A 171 -35.27 -3.28 -4.53
N LEU A 172 -34.31 -4.19 -4.41
CA LEU A 172 -34.32 -5.52 -5.04
C LEU A 172 -35.07 -6.57 -4.20
N GLN A 173 -35.96 -6.17 -3.26
CA GLN A 173 -36.78 -7.07 -2.45
C GLN A 173 -37.66 -7.97 -3.32
N GLY A 174 -37.12 -9.10 -3.77
CA GLY A 174 -37.81 -10.09 -4.60
C GLY A 174 -36.86 -10.90 -5.48
N ASP A 175 -35.73 -10.32 -5.88
CA ASP A 175 -34.80 -10.95 -6.81
C ASP A 175 -33.52 -11.43 -6.09
N LYS A 176 -33.49 -12.73 -5.73
CA LYS A 176 -32.35 -13.34 -5.04
C LYS A 176 -31.08 -13.32 -5.89
N ILE A 177 -31.21 -13.56 -7.19
CA ILE A 177 -30.07 -13.64 -8.13
C ILE A 177 -29.38 -12.28 -8.20
N ARG A 178 -30.15 -11.20 -8.42
CA ARG A 178 -29.57 -9.83 -8.45
C ARG A 178 -28.94 -9.42 -7.13
N LYS A 179 -29.47 -9.88 -5.99
CA LYS A 179 -28.87 -9.62 -4.67
C LYS A 179 -27.52 -10.32 -4.48
N GLU A 180 -27.42 -11.59 -4.88
CA GLU A 180 -26.16 -12.35 -4.81
C GLU A 180 -25.10 -11.73 -5.70
N MET A 181 -25.42 -11.40 -6.95
CA MET A 181 -24.48 -10.75 -7.86
C MET A 181 -24.01 -9.38 -7.34
N LEU A 182 -24.93 -8.57 -6.80
CA LEU A 182 -24.59 -7.29 -6.17
C LEU A 182 -23.67 -7.49 -4.95
N SER A 183 -23.98 -8.48 -4.10
CA SER A 183 -23.15 -8.83 -2.94
C SER A 183 -21.74 -9.21 -3.38
N ASN A 184 -21.63 -10.03 -4.42
CA ASN A 184 -20.34 -10.47 -4.95
C ASN A 184 -19.51 -9.30 -5.46
N LEU A 185 -20.14 -8.41 -6.23
CA LEU A 185 -19.50 -7.24 -6.80
C LEU A 185 -19.01 -6.26 -5.71
N VAL A 186 -19.87 -5.95 -4.73
CA VAL A 186 -19.52 -5.04 -3.62
C VAL A 186 -18.38 -5.62 -2.78
N LEU A 187 -18.44 -6.91 -2.46
CA LEU A 187 -17.38 -7.57 -1.69
C LEU A 187 -16.07 -7.67 -2.48
N PHE A 188 -16.12 -7.96 -3.78
CA PHE A 188 -14.94 -7.96 -4.65
C PHE A 188 -14.22 -6.61 -4.61
N TYR A 189 -14.95 -5.51 -4.82
CA TYR A 189 -14.38 -4.16 -4.75
C TYR A 189 -13.91 -3.78 -3.35
N PHE A 190 -14.59 -4.27 -2.30
CA PHE A 190 -14.14 -4.10 -0.92
C PHE A 190 -12.77 -4.77 -0.67
N PHE A 191 -12.58 -6.01 -1.11
CA PHE A 191 -11.30 -6.71 -0.98
C PHE A 191 -10.20 -6.03 -1.81
N LEU A 192 -10.49 -5.65 -3.06
CA LEU A 192 -9.57 -4.89 -3.90
C LEU A 192 -9.17 -3.55 -3.25
N PHE A 193 -10.14 -2.79 -2.77
CA PHE A 193 -9.90 -1.47 -2.18
C PHE A 193 -9.07 -1.57 -0.90
N THR A 194 -9.45 -2.47 0.02
CA THR A 194 -8.71 -2.72 1.27
C THR A 194 -7.26 -3.14 0.99
N TYR A 195 -7.02 -3.91 -0.08
CA TYR A 195 -5.68 -4.33 -0.48
C TYR A 195 -4.78 -3.18 -0.93
N ILE A 196 -5.35 -2.23 -1.66
CA ILE A 196 -4.63 -1.06 -2.21
C ILE A 196 -4.27 -0.10 -1.06
N ILE A 197 -5.24 0.20 -0.18
CA ILE A 197 -5.04 1.17 0.91
C ILE A 197 -4.22 0.61 2.08
N PHE A 198 -4.01 -0.72 2.15
CA PHE A 198 -3.40 -1.41 3.28
C PHE A 198 -2.07 -0.79 3.71
N ILE A 199 -1.10 -0.67 2.78
CA ILE A 199 0.24 -0.16 3.09
C ILE A 199 0.26 1.36 3.33
N PRO A 200 -0.35 2.21 2.47
CA PRO A 200 -0.40 3.65 2.72
C PRO A 200 -1.01 4.01 4.09
N CYS A 201 -2.14 3.41 4.46
CA CYS A 201 -2.78 3.67 5.76
C CYS A 201 -1.91 3.19 6.92
N THR A 202 -1.37 1.98 6.80
CA THR A 202 -0.54 1.38 7.85
C THR A 202 0.73 2.20 8.10
N ASN A 203 1.43 2.63 7.04
CA ASN A 203 2.61 3.48 7.18
C ASN A 203 2.26 4.79 7.88
N LYS A 204 1.21 5.49 7.46
CA LYS A 204 0.83 6.77 8.06
C LYS A 204 0.47 6.64 9.55
N ILE A 205 -0.16 5.53 9.94
CA ILE A 205 -0.48 5.23 11.35
C ILE A 205 0.80 4.97 12.16
N LEU A 206 1.70 4.14 11.64
CA LEU A 206 2.91 3.74 12.35
C LEU A 206 3.95 4.88 12.41
N GLU A 207 3.97 5.77 11.42
CA GLU A 207 4.86 6.94 11.38
C GLU A 207 4.64 7.91 12.55
N VAL A 208 3.46 7.90 13.19
CA VAL A 208 3.18 8.67 14.42
C VAL A 208 4.20 8.37 15.52
N TYR A 209 4.74 7.16 15.55
CA TYR A 209 5.73 6.71 16.53
C TYR A 209 7.18 6.98 16.11
N ASN A 210 7.41 7.45 14.88
CA ASN A 210 8.75 7.75 14.36
C ASN A 210 9.22 9.14 14.79
N CYS A 211 9.77 9.22 15.99
CA CYS A 211 10.30 10.44 16.57
C CYS A 211 11.82 10.57 16.35
N ASP A 212 12.28 11.75 15.93
CA ASP A 212 13.69 12.06 15.77
C ASP A 212 14.26 12.70 17.05
N HIS A 213 15.20 11.99 17.66
CA HIS A 213 15.91 12.39 18.88
C HIS A 213 17.18 13.20 18.61
N ARG A 214 17.61 13.38 17.35
CA ARG A 214 18.89 14.00 16.97
C ARG A 214 18.84 15.53 16.83
N VAL A 215 17.66 16.11 16.99
CA VAL A 215 17.34 17.50 16.58
C VAL A 215 17.65 18.54 17.65
N GLY A 216 17.74 18.17 18.93
CA GLY A 216 18.03 19.10 20.01
C GLY A 216 18.37 18.43 21.33
N ARG A 217 18.95 19.20 22.26
CA ARG A 217 19.44 18.70 23.57
C ARG A 217 18.30 18.12 24.44
N ASP A 218 17.07 18.65 24.30
CA ASP A 218 15.88 18.26 25.11
C ASP A 218 14.55 18.22 24.32
N THR A 219 14.59 18.30 22.98
CA THR A 219 13.35 18.38 22.17
C THR A 219 13.32 17.33 21.09
N VAL A 220 12.29 16.49 21.13
CA VAL A 220 12.03 15.41 20.18
C VAL A 220 10.89 15.81 19.26
N PHE A 221 11.09 15.66 17.95
CA PHE A 221 10.13 16.03 16.91
C PHE A 221 9.69 14.81 16.12
N LEU A 222 8.50 14.86 15.53
CA LEU A 222 8.02 13.82 14.62
C LEU A 222 8.84 13.88 13.32
N ARG A 223 9.41 12.75 12.88
CA ARG A 223 10.29 12.71 11.70
C ARG A 223 9.55 13.03 10.40
N ALA A 224 8.28 12.63 10.32
CA ALA A 224 7.42 12.93 9.18
C ALA A 224 6.99 14.41 9.13
N ASP A 225 6.96 15.11 10.27
CA ASP A 225 6.61 16.52 10.35
C ASP A 225 7.29 17.21 11.53
N TYR A 226 8.41 17.88 11.27
CA TYR A 226 9.22 18.58 12.29
C TYR A 226 8.51 19.78 12.94
N THR A 227 7.30 20.12 12.49
CA THR A 227 6.46 21.11 13.19
C THR A 227 5.81 20.53 14.46
N THR A 228 5.64 19.21 14.53
CA THR A 228 4.98 18.50 15.64
C THR A 228 5.99 17.98 16.65
N ARG A 229 5.81 18.32 17.93
CA ARG A 229 6.65 17.83 19.04
C ARG A 229 6.12 16.52 19.60
N CYS A 230 7.00 15.51 19.70
CA CYS A 230 6.66 14.24 20.33
C CYS A 230 6.40 14.42 21.83
N PHE A 231 5.61 13.51 22.42
CA PHE A 231 5.25 13.48 23.86
C PHE A 231 4.42 14.66 24.39
N LYS A 232 4.07 15.64 23.56
CA LYS A 232 3.14 16.74 23.89
C LYS A 232 1.67 16.33 23.73
N PRO A 233 0.70 17.07 24.30
CA PRO A 233 -0.72 16.67 24.29
C PRO A 233 -1.28 16.33 22.91
N THR A 234 -0.94 17.11 21.88
CA THR A 234 -1.33 16.84 20.49
C THR A 234 -0.83 15.48 20.00
N TRP A 235 0.46 15.19 20.18
CA TRP A 235 1.03 13.90 19.81
C TRP A 235 0.44 12.77 20.64
N ARG A 236 0.13 12.97 21.92
CA ARG A 236 -0.54 11.96 22.76
C ARG A 236 -1.92 11.61 22.19
N ALA A 237 -2.71 12.59 21.81
CA ALA A 237 -4.00 12.36 21.15
C ALA A 237 -3.82 11.57 19.84
N MET A 238 -2.86 11.96 19.00
CA MET A 238 -2.52 11.22 17.78
C MET A 238 -2.06 9.79 18.07
N SER A 239 -1.27 9.57 19.13
CA SER A 239 -0.76 8.24 19.49
C SER A 239 -1.88 7.31 19.95
N VAL A 240 -2.88 7.82 20.69
CA VAL A 240 -4.06 7.05 21.11
C VAL A 240 -4.93 6.72 19.90
N TYR A 241 -5.16 7.70 19.03
CA TYR A 241 -5.85 7.50 17.76
C TYR A 241 -5.15 6.42 16.90
N ALA A 242 -3.85 6.57 16.68
CA ALA A 242 -3.04 5.62 15.91
C ALA A 242 -3.10 4.21 16.51
N SER A 243 -3.02 4.07 17.83
CA SER A 243 -3.14 2.77 18.52
C SER A 243 -4.47 2.07 18.24
N ALA A 244 -5.59 2.80 18.22
CA ALA A 244 -6.88 2.20 17.86
C ALA A 244 -6.90 1.72 16.40
N PHE A 245 -6.32 2.50 15.49
CA PHE A 245 -6.30 2.20 14.07
C PHE A 245 -5.30 1.11 13.64
N ILE A 246 -4.31 0.78 14.48
CA ILE A 246 -3.46 -0.41 14.31
C ILE A 246 -4.31 -1.69 14.27
N PHE A 247 -5.36 -1.78 15.10
CA PHE A 247 -6.24 -2.94 15.09
C PHE A 247 -7.11 -3.04 13.83
N ILE A 248 -7.30 -1.93 13.11
CA ILE A 248 -8.11 -1.88 11.89
C ILE A 248 -7.27 -2.23 10.66
N TYR A 249 -6.12 -1.59 10.49
CA TYR A 249 -5.33 -1.69 9.25
C TYR A 249 -4.27 -2.80 9.31
N PRO A 250 -3.13 -2.65 10.03
CA PRO A 250 -2.08 -3.66 10.03
C PRO A 250 -2.51 -5.02 10.59
N ILE A 251 -3.44 -5.05 11.53
CA ILE A 251 -3.92 -6.30 12.14
C ILE A 251 -5.26 -6.74 11.51
N GLY A 252 -6.22 -5.82 11.42
CA GLY A 252 -7.59 -6.15 11.02
C GLY A 252 -7.72 -6.65 9.59
N ILE A 253 -7.04 -6.03 8.62
CA ILE A 253 -7.11 -6.44 7.20
C ILE A 253 -6.50 -7.84 7.00
N PRO A 254 -5.26 -8.14 7.44
CA PRO A 254 -4.71 -9.50 7.32
C PRO A 254 -5.53 -10.54 8.09
N ALA A 255 -6.03 -10.21 9.28
CA ALA A 255 -6.87 -11.12 10.07
C ALA A 255 -8.21 -11.42 9.35
N LEU A 256 -8.81 -10.41 8.71
CA LEU A 256 -10.02 -10.58 7.90
C LEU A 256 -9.76 -11.51 6.71
N TYR A 257 -8.67 -11.29 5.97
CA TYR A 257 -8.31 -12.14 4.84
C TYR A 257 -8.07 -13.57 5.32
N PHE A 258 -7.34 -13.77 6.42
CA PHE A 258 -7.10 -15.09 6.98
C PHE A 258 -8.40 -15.77 7.39
N ALA A 259 -9.28 -15.08 8.12
CA ALA A 259 -10.53 -15.64 8.59
C ALA A 259 -11.43 -16.09 7.43
N VAL A 260 -11.54 -15.29 6.37
CA VAL A 260 -12.38 -15.60 5.21
C VAL A 260 -11.78 -16.74 4.38
N LEU A 261 -10.48 -16.68 4.08
CA LEU A 261 -9.79 -17.71 3.30
C LEU A 261 -9.75 -19.05 4.05
N PHE A 262 -9.49 -19.04 5.37
CA PHE A 262 -9.45 -20.26 6.18
C PHE A 262 -10.82 -20.96 6.28
N ARG A 263 -11.90 -20.17 6.38
CA ARG A 263 -13.27 -20.71 6.41
C ARG A 263 -13.68 -21.36 5.09
N ARG A 264 -13.25 -20.80 3.96
CA ARG A 264 -13.58 -21.30 2.61
C ARG A 264 -12.48 -22.16 1.99
N ARG A 265 -11.46 -22.58 2.77
CA ARG A 265 -10.24 -23.26 2.25
C ARG A 265 -10.51 -24.54 1.47
N HIS A 266 -11.58 -25.27 1.80
CA HIS A 266 -11.95 -26.51 1.09
C HIS A 266 -12.68 -26.22 -0.21
N ASP A 267 -13.37 -25.10 -0.32
CA ASP A 267 -14.00 -24.66 -1.57
C ASP A 267 -12.94 -24.05 -2.51
N ILE A 268 -11.92 -23.38 -1.93
CA ILE A 268 -10.77 -22.84 -2.66
C ILE A 268 -9.85 -23.97 -3.17
N ASN A 269 -9.70 -25.04 -2.37
CA ASN A 269 -8.92 -26.23 -2.69
C ASN A 269 -9.80 -27.49 -2.67
N PRO A 270 -10.64 -27.66 -3.70
CA PRO A 270 -11.59 -28.76 -3.77
C PRO A 270 -10.89 -30.10 -4.04
N ASP A 271 -11.49 -31.18 -3.53
CA ASP A 271 -11.08 -32.53 -3.90
C ASP A 271 -11.62 -32.87 -5.30
N LEU A 272 -10.78 -33.50 -6.13
CA LEU A 272 -11.16 -33.86 -7.49
C LEU A 272 -12.20 -34.99 -7.48
N PRO A 273 -13.30 -34.88 -8.27
CA PRO A 273 -14.33 -35.94 -8.32
C PRO A 273 -13.80 -37.29 -8.82
N SER A 274 -12.75 -37.29 -9.64
CA SER A 274 -12.16 -38.49 -10.25
C SER A 274 -11.30 -39.29 -9.28
N THR A 275 -10.53 -38.62 -8.41
CA THR A 275 -9.52 -39.26 -7.56
C THR A 275 -9.82 -39.14 -6.07
N GLY A 276 -10.74 -38.24 -5.67
CA GLY A 276 -11.02 -37.91 -4.28
C GLY A 276 -9.84 -37.25 -3.56
N LYS A 277 -8.85 -36.75 -4.31
CA LYS A 277 -7.63 -36.12 -3.78
C LYS A 277 -7.54 -34.67 -4.25
N LYS A 278 -6.77 -33.87 -3.51
CA LYS A 278 -6.45 -32.48 -3.87
C LYS A 278 -5.47 -32.44 -5.03
N ALA A 279 -5.69 -31.52 -5.95
CA ALA A 279 -4.78 -31.29 -7.06
C ALA A 279 -3.42 -30.74 -6.57
N ARG A 280 -2.34 -31.14 -7.23
CA ARG A 280 -0.96 -30.74 -6.96
C ARG A 280 -0.23 -30.48 -8.27
N MET A 281 0.42 -29.33 -8.39
CA MET A 281 1.20 -29.00 -9.59
C MET A 281 2.39 -29.97 -9.78
N SER A 282 2.94 -30.50 -8.68
CA SER A 282 3.99 -31.52 -8.71
C SER A 282 3.55 -32.88 -9.27
N GLU A 283 2.24 -33.16 -9.28
CA GLU A 283 1.69 -34.44 -9.76
C GLU A 283 1.17 -34.33 -11.19
N SER A 284 0.27 -33.37 -11.45
CA SER A 284 -0.38 -33.21 -12.75
C SER A 284 -0.95 -31.80 -12.93
N ARG A 285 -0.51 -31.12 -13.99
CA ARG A 285 -1.04 -29.80 -14.37
C ARG A 285 -2.52 -29.87 -14.76
N ASP A 286 -2.93 -30.89 -15.50
CA ASP A 286 -4.32 -31.08 -15.92
C ASP A 286 -5.29 -31.20 -14.74
N ASP A 287 -4.82 -31.77 -13.62
CA ASP A 287 -5.62 -31.92 -12.41
C ASP A 287 -5.74 -30.59 -11.64
N VAL A 288 -4.71 -29.74 -11.68
CA VAL A 288 -4.78 -28.37 -11.16
C VAL A 288 -5.76 -27.54 -12.00
N ASP A 289 -5.70 -27.64 -13.32
CA ASP A 289 -6.62 -26.92 -14.22
C ASP A 289 -8.09 -27.33 -13.98
N LYS A 290 -8.35 -28.62 -13.74
CA LYS A 290 -9.66 -29.11 -13.30
C LYS A 290 -10.07 -28.51 -11.95
N ALA A 291 -9.20 -28.50 -10.94
CA ALA A 291 -9.53 -27.90 -9.65
C ALA A 291 -9.80 -26.38 -9.76
N VAL A 292 -9.04 -25.67 -10.60
CA VAL A 292 -9.25 -24.24 -10.88
C VAL A 292 -10.59 -24.00 -11.59
N SER A 293 -10.98 -24.86 -12.54
CA SER A 293 -12.29 -24.76 -13.20
C SER A 293 -13.46 -25.05 -12.25
N ILE A 294 -13.33 -26.03 -11.34
CA ILE A 294 -14.34 -26.28 -10.28
C ILE A 294 -14.48 -25.03 -9.40
N ARG A 295 -13.36 -24.44 -8.99
CA ARG A 295 -13.30 -23.22 -8.18
C ARG A 295 -13.94 -22.03 -8.89
N SER A 296 -13.73 -21.85 -10.19
CA SER A 296 -14.27 -20.72 -10.96
C SER A 296 -15.77 -20.86 -11.25
N MET A 297 -16.33 -22.07 -11.18
CA MET A 297 -17.77 -22.32 -11.28
C MET A 297 -18.53 -21.97 -10.00
N ASP A 298 -17.87 -21.94 -8.83
CA ASP A 298 -18.51 -21.56 -7.57
C ASP A 298 -18.63 -20.03 -7.44
N ARG A 299 -19.83 -19.53 -7.78
CA ARG A 299 -20.19 -18.10 -7.66
C ARG A 299 -20.01 -17.53 -6.25
N THR A 300 -19.99 -18.36 -5.21
CA THR A 300 -19.80 -17.85 -3.84
C THR A 300 -18.36 -17.44 -3.56
N LEU A 301 -17.42 -17.83 -4.44
CA LEU A 301 -16.00 -17.46 -4.39
C LEU A 301 -15.65 -16.25 -5.25
N ASP A 302 -16.58 -15.75 -6.09
CA ASP A 302 -16.40 -14.53 -6.90
C ASP A 302 -15.80 -13.35 -6.12
N PRO A 303 -16.22 -13.04 -4.88
CA PRO A 303 -15.63 -11.93 -4.12
C PRO A 303 -14.14 -12.12 -3.83
N LEU A 304 -13.72 -13.38 -3.65
CA LEU A 304 -12.39 -13.77 -3.22
C LEU A 304 -11.45 -13.97 -4.41
N GLN A 305 -11.96 -13.98 -5.65
CA GLN A 305 -11.15 -14.15 -6.85
C GLN A 305 -9.94 -13.22 -6.85
N PHE A 306 -10.09 -11.95 -6.46
CA PHE A 306 -8.95 -11.03 -6.37
C PHE A 306 -7.78 -11.54 -5.50
N LEU A 307 -8.07 -12.28 -4.43
CA LEU A 307 -7.10 -12.81 -3.47
C LEU A 307 -6.55 -14.18 -3.89
N ILE A 308 -7.32 -15.01 -4.61
CA ILE A 308 -6.99 -16.44 -4.83
C ILE A 308 -6.77 -16.83 -6.29
N GLU A 309 -7.31 -16.06 -7.23
CA GLU A 309 -7.43 -16.44 -8.65
C GLU A 309 -6.07 -16.74 -9.30
N SER A 310 -5.05 -15.96 -8.97
CA SER A 310 -3.69 -16.10 -9.50
C SER A 310 -2.91 -17.29 -8.92
N TYR A 311 -3.36 -17.82 -7.79
CA TYR A 311 -2.62 -18.83 -7.04
C TYR A 311 -3.17 -20.22 -7.28
N GLU A 312 -2.27 -21.21 -7.21
CA GLU A 312 -2.69 -22.60 -7.18
C GLU A 312 -3.62 -22.85 -5.98
N PRO A 313 -4.59 -23.78 -6.10
CA PRO A 313 -5.52 -24.10 -5.02
C PRO A 313 -4.84 -24.46 -3.68
N GLU A 314 -3.65 -25.05 -3.73
CA GLU A 314 -2.85 -25.36 -2.53
C GLU A 314 -2.49 -24.13 -1.70
N PHE A 315 -2.15 -23.04 -2.38
CA PHE A 315 -1.58 -21.83 -1.80
C PHE A 315 -2.66 -20.77 -1.48
N TRP A 316 -3.83 -21.21 -1.01
CA TRP A 316 -4.93 -20.33 -0.58
C TRP A 316 -4.50 -19.28 0.47
N TRP A 317 -3.44 -19.54 1.23
CA TRP A 317 -2.90 -18.67 2.27
C TRP A 317 -1.83 -17.69 1.75
N TRP A 318 -1.40 -17.78 0.49
CA TRP A 318 -0.24 -17.03 -0.02
C TRP A 318 -0.39 -15.51 0.08
N GLU A 319 -1.59 -14.99 -0.18
CA GLU A 319 -1.86 -13.55 -0.07
C GLU A 319 -1.55 -13.01 1.33
N LEU A 320 -1.66 -13.83 2.37
CA LEU A 320 -1.31 -13.43 3.73
C LEU A 320 0.21 -13.27 3.91
N LEU A 321 1.00 -14.17 3.32
CA LEU A 321 2.46 -13.98 3.31
C LEU A 321 2.85 -12.72 2.54
N VAL A 322 2.18 -12.43 1.42
CA VAL A 322 2.37 -11.19 0.67
C VAL A 322 2.06 -9.98 1.56
N CYS A 323 0.94 -9.99 2.29
CA CYS A 323 0.60 -8.93 3.26
C CYS A 323 1.65 -8.78 4.37
N VAL A 324 2.13 -9.89 4.95
CA VAL A 324 3.16 -9.87 6.00
C VAL A 324 4.48 -9.32 5.45
N HIS A 325 4.91 -9.76 4.28
CA HIS A 325 6.12 -9.23 3.62
C HIS A 325 6.01 -7.74 3.35
N ARG A 326 4.87 -7.29 2.79
CA ARG A 326 4.59 -5.87 2.55
C ARG A 326 4.63 -5.06 3.85
N LEU A 327 4.08 -5.59 4.94
CA LEU A 327 4.12 -4.94 6.26
C LEU A 327 5.56 -4.85 6.80
N MET A 328 6.32 -5.95 6.70
CA MET A 328 7.69 -6.00 7.20
C MET A 328 8.60 -5.05 6.42
N MET A 329 8.61 -5.15 5.09
CA MET A 329 9.41 -4.27 4.23
C MET A 329 8.92 -2.82 4.26
N GLY A 330 7.60 -2.61 4.36
CA GLY A 330 7.00 -1.28 4.37
C GLY A 330 7.23 -0.54 5.69
N CYS A 331 7.14 -1.21 6.84
CA CYS A 331 6.96 -0.54 8.13
C CYS A 331 8.07 -0.80 9.15
N VAL A 332 8.89 -1.85 9.03
CA VAL A 332 9.92 -2.16 10.05
C VAL A 332 10.94 -1.03 10.21
N HIS A 333 11.23 -0.30 9.13
CA HIS A 333 12.14 0.84 9.14
C HIS A 333 11.77 1.92 10.19
N ILE A 334 10.49 2.06 10.52
CA ILE A 334 9.97 3.03 11.49
C ILE A 334 10.60 2.79 12.87
N TYR A 335 10.70 1.53 13.26
CA TYR A 335 11.28 1.12 14.54
C TYR A 335 12.81 1.11 14.52
N LEU A 336 13.41 1.02 13.33
CA LEU A 336 14.86 0.99 13.14
C LEU A 336 15.44 2.38 12.78
N ALA A 337 14.62 3.43 12.79
CA ALA A 337 15.02 4.78 12.39
C ALA A 337 16.19 5.34 13.22
N SER A 338 16.34 4.87 14.47
CA SER A 338 17.45 5.23 15.36
C SER A 338 18.77 4.51 15.03
N GLN A 339 18.70 3.38 14.30
CA GLN A 339 19.83 2.49 13.97
C GLN A 339 20.08 2.46 12.45
N PRO A 340 20.72 3.50 11.89
CA PRO A 340 20.82 3.66 10.44
C PRO A 340 21.70 2.62 9.75
N VAL A 341 22.64 1.99 10.48
CA VAL A 341 23.51 0.93 9.93
C VAL A 341 22.79 -0.42 9.94
N ALA A 342 22.04 -0.73 11.01
CA ALA A 342 21.32 -2.01 11.12
C ALA A 342 20.08 -2.07 10.22
N MET A 343 19.42 -0.93 9.99
CA MET A 343 18.18 -0.85 9.22
C MET A 343 18.27 -1.51 7.83
N PRO A 344 19.18 -1.12 6.91
CA PRO A 344 19.24 -1.74 5.59
C PRO A 344 19.66 -3.21 5.63
N CYS A 345 20.49 -3.62 6.61
CA CYS A 345 20.85 -5.02 6.80
C CYS A 345 19.64 -5.88 7.23
N ILE A 346 18.80 -5.39 8.14
CA ILE A 346 17.58 -6.09 8.57
C ILE A 346 16.58 -6.18 7.42
N LEU A 347 16.39 -5.09 6.66
CA LEU A 347 15.54 -5.10 5.46
C LEU A 347 16.07 -6.08 4.39
N LEU A 348 17.39 -6.19 4.24
CA LEU A 348 18.01 -7.16 3.33
C LEU A 348 17.70 -8.61 3.76
N ILE A 349 17.77 -8.91 5.05
CA ILE A 349 17.40 -10.24 5.58
C ILE A 349 15.93 -10.54 5.30
N ILE A 350 15.03 -9.58 5.56
CA ILE A 350 13.59 -9.73 5.27
C ILE A 350 13.37 -9.98 3.78
N SER A 351 14.04 -9.22 2.91
CA SER A 351 13.96 -9.39 1.45
C SER A 351 14.45 -10.77 0.98
N LEU A 352 15.58 -11.26 1.53
CA LEU A 352 16.11 -12.59 1.22
C LEU A 352 15.20 -13.72 1.72
N ILE A 353 14.53 -13.54 2.87
CA ILE A 353 13.49 -14.47 3.33
C ILE A 353 12.35 -14.49 2.31
N GLY A 354 11.90 -13.32 1.84
CA GLY A 354 10.90 -13.19 0.78
C GLY A 354 11.29 -13.95 -0.50
N VAL A 355 12.52 -13.75 -1.00
CA VAL A 355 13.08 -14.50 -2.14
C VAL A 355 13.02 -16.01 -1.90
N LYS A 356 13.45 -16.48 -0.71
CA LYS A 356 13.41 -17.91 -0.37
C LYS A 356 11.98 -18.47 -0.43
N PHE A 357 10.99 -17.74 0.08
CA PHE A 357 9.59 -18.17 0.01
C PHE A 357 9.12 -18.29 -1.44
N HIS A 358 9.38 -17.28 -2.29
CA HIS A 358 8.99 -17.34 -3.70
C HIS A 358 9.66 -18.51 -4.44
N LEU A 359 10.96 -18.73 -4.22
CA LEU A 359 11.70 -19.84 -4.84
C LEU A 359 11.25 -21.24 -4.35
N SER A 360 10.81 -21.34 -3.11
CA SER A 360 10.46 -22.65 -2.51
C SER A 360 9.06 -23.13 -2.86
N TYR A 361 8.13 -22.19 -3.08
CA TYR A 361 6.71 -22.53 -3.20
C TYR A 361 6.13 -22.33 -4.60
N SER A 362 6.69 -21.46 -5.45
CA SER A 362 6.17 -21.15 -6.80
C SER A 362 4.63 -21.14 -6.85
N PRO A 363 3.98 -20.22 -6.12
CA PRO A 363 2.57 -20.32 -5.78
C PRO A 363 1.62 -19.96 -6.93
N TYR A 364 2.11 -19.40 -8.03
CA TYR A 364 1.27 -18.93 -9.13
C TYR A 364 0.95 -20.07 -10.10
N ILE A 365 -0.23 -20.01 -10.72
CA ILE A 365 -0.64 -21.03 -11.72
C ILE A 365 0.22 -20.92 -12.99
N ILE A 366 0.71 -19.72 -13.28
CA ILE A 366 1.47 -19.41 -14.50
C ILE A 366 2.92 -19.17 -14.12
N ASP A 367 3.83 -19.99 -14.65
CA ASP A 367 5.27 -19.91 -14.38
C ASP A 367 5.86 -18.51 -14.66
N SER A 368 5.33 -17.78 -15.64
CA SER A 368 5.77 -16.42 -15.94
C SER A 368 5.48 -15.42 -14.81
N ASP A 369 4.43 -15.67 -14.04
CA ASP A 369 4.03 -14.83 -12.90
C ASP A 369 4.90 -15.13 -11.68
N ASP A 370 5.27 -16.40 -11.46
CA ASP A 370 6.30 -16.78 -10.47
C ASP A 370 7.64 -16.10 -10.76
N LEU A 371 8.10 -16.18 -12.02
CA LEU A 371 9.34 -15.54 -12.44
C LEU A 371 9.28 -14.02 -12.26
N LEU A 372 8.17 -13.38 -12.62
CA LEU A 372 7.99 -11.95 -12.43
C LEU A 372 8.02 -11.56 -10.93
N ALA A 373 7.35 -12.35 -10.08
CA ALA A 373 7.36 -12.14 -8.64
C ALA A 373 8.77 -12.31 -8.07
N GLU A 374 9.52 -13.32 -8.52
CA GLU A 374 10.91 -13.55 -8.14
C GLU A 374 11.82 -12.37 -8.54
N ILE A 375 11.74 -11.91 -9.79
CA ILE A 375 12.47 -10.74 -10.28
C ILE A 375 12.18 -9.51 -9.42
N CYS A 376 10.90 -9.30 -9.06
CA CYS A 376 10.50 -8.21 -8.18
C CYS A 376 11.16 -8.29 -6.79
N GLN A 377 11.31 -9.49 -6.21
CA GLN A 377 12.01 -9.66 -4.94
C GLN A 377 13.53 -9.42 -5.08
N TRP A 378 14.15 -9.94 -6.14
CA TRP A 378 15.56 -9.69 -6.43
C TRP A 378 15.86 -8.21 -6.68
N GLN A 379 14.92 -7.48 -7.29
CA GLN A 379 15.02 -6.03 -7.45
C GLN A 379 15.10 -5.31 -6.09
N GLN A 380 14.33 -5.76 -5.09
CA GLN A 380 14.40 -5.22 -3.72
C GLN A 380 15.74 -5.54 -3.06
N VAL A 381 16.24 -6.77 -3.21
CA VAL A 381 17.58 -7.17 -2.74
C VAL A 381 18.66 -6.29 -3.37
N GLY A 382 18.65 -6.15 -4.70
CA GLY A 382 19.61 -5.32 -5.44
C GLY A 382 19.61 -3.87 -4.97
N PHE A 383 18.43 -3.28 -4.79
CA PHE A 383 18.31 -1.92 -4.26
C PHE A 383 18.94 -1.78 -2.86
N LEU A 384 18.69 -2.74 -1.97
CA LEU A 384 19.22 -2.72 -0.60
C LEU A 384 20.74 -2.93 -0.58
N VAL A 385 21.28 -3.83 -1.40
CA VAL A 385 22.73 -4.03 -1.55
C VAL A 385 23.41 -2.75 -2.03
N VAL A 386 22.87 -2.11 -3.08
CA VAL A 386 23.38 -0.83 -3.58
C VAL A 386 23.31 0.25 -2.50
N SER A 387 22.22 0.31 -1.75
CA SER A 387 22.06 1.26 -0.64
C SER A 387 23.11 1.06 0.46
N ILE A 388 23.38 -0.20 0.85
CA ILE A 388 24.44 -0.53 1.82
C ILE A 388 25.82 -0.10 1.29
N MET A 389 26.12 -0.34 0.00
CA MET A 389 27.38 0.09 -0.61
C MET A 389 27.55 1.62 -0.58
N PHE A 390 26.51 2.38 -0.88
CA PHE A 390 26.54 3.84 -0.76
C PHE A 390 26.76 4.29 0.69
N GLN A 391 26.16 3.60 1.66
CA GLN A 391 26.34 3.90 3.08
C GLN A 391 27.77 3.64 3.54
N THR A 392 28.39 2.52 3.13
CA THR A 392 29.79 2.22 3.46
C THR A 392 30.76 3.17 2.76
N GLY A 393 30.47 3.54 1.51
CA GLY A 393 31.24 4.55 0.78
C GLY A 393 31.20 5.92 1.49
N ALA A 394 30.02 6.35 1.94
CA ALA A 394 29.86 7.59 2.72
C ALA A 394 30.53 7.52 4.10
N ALA A 395 30.55 6.35 4.74
CA ALA A 395 31.27 6.15 6.00
C ALA A 395 32.80 6.29 5.80
N SER A 396 33.34 5.72 4.72
CA SER A 396 34.78 5.81 4.41
C SER A 396 35.28 7.22 4.10
N SER A 397 34.45 8.07 3.49
CA SER A 397 34.80 9.47 3.19
C SER A 397 34.71 10.40 4.40
N SER A 398 33.94 10.03 5.43
CA SER A 398 33.82 10.79 6.68
C SER A 398 34.90 10.44 7.72
N SER A 399 35.53 9.27 7.63
CA SER A 399 36.69 8.87 8.45
C SER A 399 38.04 9.36 7.92
N GLY A 400 38.06 10.09 6.81
CA GLY A 400 39.28 10.60 6.16
C GLY A 400 39.66 12.04 6.51
N TRP A 401 39.09 12.63 7.57
CA TRP A 401 39.38 13.98 8.05
C TRP A 401 39.80 13.97 9.51
#